data_AF-A0A843FFS6-F1
#
_entry.id   AF-A0A843FFS6-F1
#
_cell.length_a   1.000
_cell.length_b   1.000
_cell.length_c   1.000
_cell.angle_alpha   90.00
_cell.angle_beta   90.00
_cell.angle_gamma   90.00
#
_symmetry.space_group_name_H-M   'P 1'
#
loop_
_entity.id
_entity.type
_entity.pdbx_description
1 polymer ?
#
loop_
_entity_poly.entity_id
_entity_poly.type
_entity_poly.pdbx_seq_one_letter_code
_entity_poly.pdbx_strand_id
1 'polypeptide(L)'
;MFAHVERHVDALKTNKTGDERQTDAEVFDRQTLMLIYDFMTGGLIDTIHYPVSTGKEGNVFYATDEDGEPIALKIFRTSTSTFKRVSKYIEGDPRFKGLTGNRRKIIYAWTNKEYRNLQRYYEAELPVPEPIAFRKNCLLMEYVGDEDGPAPQLKDVVLEDPTDTYDEVISFIIDGFKDAHLVHGDLSEYNILYWDGEPIVIDCGQA
;
A
#
# COMPACT_ATOMS: atom_id res chain seq x y z
N MET A 1 20.40 14.79 -7.24
CA MET A 1 19.61 13.76 -6.52
C MET A 1 18.71 14.36 -5.45
N PHE A 2 19.21 14.79 -4.28
CA PHE A 2 18.33 15.28 -3.21
C PHE A 2 17.47 16.47 -3.65
N ALA A 3 18.07 17.48 -4.28
CA ALA A 3 17.33 18.59 -4.90
C ALA A 3 16.43 18.20 -6.10
N HIS A 4 16.56 17.00 -6.65
CA HIS A 4 15.62 16.47 -7.63
C HIS A 4 14.41 15.87 -6.91
N VAL A 5 14.63 15.01 -5.90
CA VAL A 5 13.55 14.45 -5.07
C VAL A 5 12.77 15.54 -4.34
N GLU A 6 13.43 16.53 -3.72
CA GLU A 6 12.75 17.67 -3.07
C GLU A 6 11.86 18.47 -4.04
N ARG A 7 12.21 18.52 -5.33
CA ARG A 7 11.39 19.21 -6.34
C ARG A 7 10.15 18.42 -6.76
N HIS A 8 10.09 17.12 -6.49
CA HIS A 8 8.99 16.25 -6.93
C HIS A 8 8.22 15.62 -5.77
N VAL A 9 8.71 15.71 -4.53
CA VAL A 9 8.00 15.21 -3.35
C VAL A 9 7.44 16.38 -2.55
N ASP A 10 6.13 16.62 -2.64
CA ASP A 10 5.45 17.74 -1.97
C ASP A 10 5.56 17.66 -0.44
N ALA A 11 5.58 16.45 0.11
CA ALA A 11 5.81 16.21 1.54
C ALA A 11 7.16 16.78 2.03
N LEU A 12 8.14 16.98 1.14
CA LEU A 12 9.43 17.61 1.46
C LEU A 12 9.43 19.13 1.26
N LYS A 13 8.44 19.71 0.56
CA LYS A 13 8.44 21.12 0.11
C LYS A 13 7.89 22.13 1.13
N THR A 14 7.23 21.74 2.24
CA THR A 14 6.29 22.67 2.92
C THR A 14 6.41 22.93 4.44
N ASN A 15 5.82 24.08 4.80
CA ASN A 15 5.56 24.68 6.11
C ASN A 15 4.43 23.97 6.89
N LYS A 16 4.67 22.74 7.37
CA LYS A 16 3.70 22.00 8.20
C LYS A 16 3.83 22.29 9.70
N THR A 17 2.78 21.96 10.46
CA THR A 17 2.82 21.83 11.93
C THR A 17 3.78 20.70 12.35
N GLY A 18 4.17 20.66 13.63
CA GLY A 18 5.20 19.73 14.13
C GLY A 18 4.85 18.24 13.93
N ASP A 19 3.60 17.85 14.18
CA ASP A 19 3.16 16.45 14.18
C ASP A 19 3.10 15.82 12.77
N GLU A 20 2.61 16.56 11.78
CA GLU A 20 2.57 16.10 10.38
C GLU A 20 3.98 15.95 9.80
N ARG A 21 4.87 16.91 10.11
CA ARG A 21 6.29 16.83 9.74
C ARG A 21 6.96 15.60 10.33
N GLN A 22 6.65 15.27 11.58
CA GLN A 22 7.23 14.11 12.24
C GLN A 22 6.75 12.81 11.60
N THR A 23 5.46 12.71 11.28
CA THR A 23 4.86 11.50 10.70
C THR A 23 5.38 11.20 9.28
N ASP A 24 5.60 12.24 8.47
CA ASP A 24 6.15 12.07 7.12
C ASP A 24 7.65 11.82 7.13
N ALA A 25 8.40 12.52 8.01
CA ALA A 25 9.84 12.31 8.16
C ALA A 25 10.18 10.87 8.62
N GLU A 26 9.25 10.16 9.29
CA GLU A 26 9.46 8.78 9.73
C GLU A 26 9.60 7.77 8.57
N VAL A 27 8.99 8.04 7.41
CA VAL A 27 9.04 7.14 6.24
C VAL A 27 10.11 7.54 5.22
N PHE A 28 10.46 8.83 5.13
CA PHE A 28 11.45 9.37 4.19
C PHE A 28 12.89 9.36 4.72
N ASP A 29 13.37 8.20 5.18
CA ASP A 29 14.79 8.06 5.51
C ASP A 29 15.67 8.14 4.24
N ARG A 30 16.99 8.32 4.41
CA ARG A 30 17.93 8.43 3.27
C ARG A 30 17.83 7.23 2.31
N GLN A 31 17.56 6.03 2.81
CA GLN A 31 17.44 4.85 1.95
C GLN A 31 16.13 4.89 1.16
N THR A 32 15.01 5.25 1.77
CA THR A 32 13.73 5.45 1.08
C THR A 32 13.85 6.52 -0.01
N LEU A 33 14.49 7.66 0.28
CA LEU A 33 14.68 8.73 -0.71
C LEU A 33 15.50 8.29 -1.93
N MET A 34 16.46 7.39 -1.73
CA MET A 34 17.20 6.77 -2.85
C MET A 34 16.29 5.88 -3.71
N LEU A 35 15.36 5.14 -3.09
CA LEU A 35 14.42 4.30 -3.83
C LEU A 35 13.42 5.14 -4.62
N ILE A 36 12.93 6.22 -4.03
CA ILE A 36 12.06 7.18 -4.73
C ILE A 36 12.79 7.77 -5.93
N TYR A 37 14.06 8.18 -5.75
CA TYR A 37 14.87 8.64 -6.87
C TYR A 37 15.04 7.57 -7.96
N ASP A 38 15.21 6.30 -7.58
CA ASP A 38 15.30 5.19 -8.53
C ASP A 38 13.97 4.98 -9.29
N PHE A 39 12.81 5.13 -8.64
CA PHE A 39 11.51 5.09 -9.31
C PHE A 39 11.32 6.27 -10.27
N MET A 40 11.72 7.46 -9.84
CA MET A 40 11.63 8.68 -10.65
C MET A 40 12.49 8.61 -11.90
N THR A 41 13.77 8.24 -11.73
CA THR A 41 14.67 8.08 -12.89
C THR A 41 14.35 6.86 -13.76
N GLY A 42 13.49 5.96 -13.28
CA GLY A 42 12.96 4.83 -14.05
C GLY A 42 11.63 5.10 -14.73
N GLY A 43 11.07 6.32 -14.61
CA GLY A 43 9.79 6.71 -15.21
C GLY A 43 8.55 6.11 -14.56
N LEU A 44 8.67 5.50 -13.38
CA LEU A 44 7.52 4.91 -12.67
C LEU A 44 6.78 5.92 -11.78
N ILE A 45 7.41 7.05 -11.47
CA ILE A 45 6.84 8.14 -10.67
C ILE A 45 7.42 9.44 -11.20
N ASP A 46 6.61 10.42 -11.57
CA ASP A 46 7.06 11.79 -11.76
C ASP A 46 6.99 12.57 -10.44
N THR A 47 5.80 12.65 -9.84
CA THR A 47 5.53 13.47 -8.66
C THR A 47 4.93 12.65 -7.53
N ILE A 48 5.32 12.95 -6.28
CA ILE A 48 4.72 12.38 -5.06
C ILE A 48 4.08 13.52 -4.28
N HIS A 49 2.78 13.38 -4.04
CA HIS A 49 1.98 14.35 -3.34
C HIS A 49 1.91 14.03 -1.83
N TYR A 50 0.93 14.62 -1.15
CA TYR A 50 0.72 14.39 0.28
C TYR A 50 0.23 12.96 0.56
N PRO A 51 0.47 12.45 1.78
CA PRO A 51 -0.05 11.14 2.16
C PRO A 51 -1.57 11.15 2.13
N VAL A 52 -2.15 10.14 1.48
CA VAL A 52 -3.60 9.89 1.48
C VAL A 52 -4.01 9.01 2.67
N SER A 53 -3.07 8.26 3.23
CA SER A 53 -3.29 7.47 4.45
C SER A 53 -2.01 7.37 5.26
N THR A 54 -2.12 7.52 6.58
CA THR A 54 -1.02 7.34 7.53
C THR A 54 -1.38 6.26 8.54
N GLY A 55 -0.61 5.19 8.58
CA GLY A 55 -0.84 4.05 9.45
C GLY A 55 0.35 3.74 10.35
N LYS A 56 0.17 2.78 11.26
CA LYS A 56 1.23 2.29 12.16
C LYS A 56 2.35 1.55 11.43
N GLU A 57 2.04 0.99 10.26
CA GLU A 57 2.92 0.11 9.49
C GLU A 57 3.57 0.83 8.31
N GLY A 58 2.94 1.87 7.81
CA GLY A 58 3.39 2.63 6.65
C GLY A 58 2.47 3.81 6.35
N ASN A 59 2.86 4.62 5.38
CA ASN A 59 2.04 5.68 4.82
C ASN A 59 1.79 5.36 3.34
N VAL A 60 0.63 5.73 2.82
CA VAL A 60 0.27 5.67 1.40
C VAL A 60 0.23 7.10 0.87
N PHE A 61 0.89 7.33 -0.24
CA PHE A 61 0.95 8.62 -0.92
C PHE A 61 0.26 8.53 -2.27
N TYR A 62 -0.46 9.58 -2.62
CA TYR A 62 -0.83 9.82 -4.02
C TYR A 62 0.42 10.23 -4.78
N ALA A 63 0.63 9.65 -5.95
CA ALA A 63 1.72 9.94 -6.86
C ALA A 63 1.18 9.91 -8.29
N THR A 64 1.96 10.43 -9.22
CA THR A 64 1.68 10.37 -10.65
C THR A 64 2.90 9.85 -11.39
N ASP A 65 2.71 9.20 -12.54
CA ASP A 65 3.79 8.86 -13.46
C ASP A 65 4.11 10.01 -14.45
N GLU A 66 4.96 9.75 -15.44
CA GLU A 66 5.36 10.74 -16.45
C GLU A 66 4.21 11.19 -17.36
N ASP A 67 3.16 10.37 -17.51
CA ASP A 67 1.97 10.67 -18.31
C ASP A 67 0.89 11.40 -17.48
N GLY A 68 1.08 11.47 -16.16
CA GLY A 68 0.17 12.10 -15.21
C GLY A 68 -0.88 11.13 -14.64
N GLU A 69 -0.75 9.83 -14.92
CA GLU A 69 -1.68 8.82 -14.44
C GLU A 69 -1.46 8.55 -12.94
N PRO A 70 -2.55 8.37 -12.16
CA PRO A 70 -2.48 8.28 -10.72
C PRO A 70 -1.95 6.93 -10.23
N ILE A 71 -1.02 6.97 -9.27
CA ILE A 71 -0.36 5.81 -8.65
C ILE A 71 -0.40 5.94 -7.12
N ALA A 72 -0.62 4.83 -6.43
CA ALA A 72 -0.45 4.74 -4.99
C ALA A 72 0.97 4.26 -4.63
N LEU A 73 1.71 5.09 -3.90
CA LEU A 73 3.00 4.71 -3.29
C LEU A 73 2.81 4.39 -1.81
N LYS A 74 2.87 3.10 -1.45
CA LYS A 74 2.89 2.65 -0.05
C LYS A 74 4.33 2.50 0.45
N ILE A 75 4.69 3.26 1.48
CA ILE A 75 6.01 3.23 2.13
C ILE A 75 5.87 2.65 3.54
N PHE A 76 6.47 1.48 3.75
CA PHE A 76 6.49 0.80 5.05
C PHE A 76 7.54 1.43 5.97
N ARG A 77 7.15 1.67 7.23
CA ARG A 77 8.03 2.21 8.28
C ARG A 77 9.10 1.19 8.64
N THR A 78 10.36 1.61 8.61
CA THR A 78 11.50 0.72 8.91
C THR A 78 11.95 0.77 10.37
N SER A 79 11.45 1.74 11.15
CA SER A 79 11.94 2.11 12.48
C SER A 79 10.95 1.90 13.65
N THR A 80 9.67 1.60 13.38
CA THR A 80 8.61 1.59 14.41
C THR A 80 8.52 0.31 15.26
N SER A 81 7.86 0.43 16.41
CA SER A 81 7.64 -0.62 17.42
C SER A 81 6.56 -1.65 17.04
N THR A 82 5.91 -1.49 15.89
CA THR A 82 4.83 -2.36 15.35
C THR A 82 5.30 -3.79 15.03
N PHE A 83 6.62 -4.01 15.03
CA PHE A 83 7.28 -5.29 14.81
C PHE A 83 6.74 -6.46 15.66
N LYS A 84 6.21 -6.19 16.87
CA LYS A 84 5.60 -7.24 17.71
C LYS A 84 4.33 -7.88 17.12
N ARG A 85 3.64 -7.20 16.20
CA ARG A 85 2.45 -7.74 15.51
C ARG A 85 2.85 -8.47 14.24
N VAL A 86 3.78 -7.88 13.47
CA VAL A 86 4.38 -8.48 12.26
C VAL A 86 4.88 -9.90 12.53
N SER A 87 5.54 -10.13 13.68
CA SER A 87 6.05 -11.47 14.03
C SER A 87 4.98 -12.57 14.05
N LYS A 88 3.73 -12.26 14.41
CA LYS A 88 2.64 -13.25 14.47
C LYS A 88 2.14 -13.66 13.09
N TYR A 89 2.14 -12.70 12.15
CA TYR A 89 1.63 -12.92 10.79
C TYR A 89 2.68 -13.50 9.83
N ILE A 90 3.97 -13.49 10.22
CA ILE A 90 5.05 -14.18 9.50
C ILE A 90 5.39 -15.55 10.08
N GLU A 91 4.83 -15.90 11.26
CA GLU A 91 5.12 -17.16 11.91
C GLU A 91 4.58 -18.32 11.07
N GLY A 92 5.44 -19.27 10.73
CA GLY A 92 5.09 -20.40 9.87
C GLY A 92 5.17 -20.13 8.36
N ASP A 93 5.34 -18.89 7.92
CA ASP A 93 5.50 -18.56 6.50
C ASP A 93 6.93 -18.89 6.02
N PRO A 94 7.11 -19.84 5.07
CA PRO A 94 8.43 -20.22 4.57
C PRO A 94 9.23 -19.07 3.97
N ARG A 95 8.57 -18.01 3.48
CA ARG A 95 9.20 -16.80 2.91
C ARG A 95 10.01 -16.02 3.93
N PHE A 96 9.73 -16.22 5.23
CA PHE A 96 10.41 -15.54 6.33
C PHE A 96 11.40 -16.44 7.08
N LYS A 97 11.55 -17.71 6.64
CA LYS A 97 12.46 -18.67 7.27
C LYS A 97 13.91 -18.15 7.24
N GLY A 98 14.53 -18.04 8.41
CA GLY A 98 15.90 -17.56 8.56
C GLY A 98 16.05 -16.03 8.58
N LEU A 99 14.97 -15.26 8.46
CA LEU A 99 14.98 -13.82 8.67
C LEU A 99 14.82 -13.51 10.16
N THR A 100 15.91 -13.61 10.92
CA THR A 100 15.93 -13.25 12.34
C THR A 100 16.85 -12.05 12.61
N GLY A 101 16.52 -11.25 13.63
CA GLY A 101 17.39 -10.18 14.15
C GLY A 101 17.54 -8.91 13.29
N ASN A 102 17.15 -8.92 12.00
CA ASN A 102 17.22 -7.74 11.13
C ASN A 102 15.82 -7.24 10.73
N ARG A 103 15.35 -6.20 11.42
CA ARG A 103 14.03 -5.60 11.21
C ARG A 103 13.80 -5.14 9.77
N ARG A 104 14.79 -4.49 9.14
CA ARG A 104 14.67 -4.01 7.75
C ARG A 104 14.45 -5.16 6.77
N LYS A 105 15.19 -6.26 6.91
CA LYS A 105 14.98 -7.45 6.06
C LYS A 105 13.58 -8.04 6.20
N ILE A 106 13.03 -8.01 7.42
CA ILE A 106 11.66 -8.49 7.68
C ILE A 106 10.64 -7.56 7.05
N ILE A 107 10.80 -6.24 7.18
CA ILE A 107 9.94 -5.27 6.49
C ILE A 107 10.03 -5.47 4.97
N TYR A 108 11.22 -5.70 4.41
CA TYR A 108 11.34 -5.91 2.97
C TYR A 108 10.69 -7.22 2.50
N ALA A 109 10.82 -8.28 3.28
CA ALA A 109 10.12 -9.53 3.01
C ALA A 109 8.60 -9.37 3.14
N TRP A 110 8.14 -8.55 4.08
CA TRP A 110 6.73 -8.20 4.25
C TRP A 110 6.18 -7.43 3.06
N THR A 111 6.85 -6.35 2.65
CA THR A 111 6.42 -5.59 1.49
C THR A 111 6.45 -6.44 0.21
N ASN A 112 7.45 -7.33 0.05
CA ASN A 112 7.45 -8.30 -1.04
C ASN A 112 6.28 -9.29 -0.95
N LYS A 113 5.95 -9.77 0.27
CA LYS A 113 4.78 -10.63 0.49
C LYS A 113 3.51 -9.92 0.02
N GLU A 114 3.30 -8.67 0.43
CA GLU A 114 2.12 -7.90 0.04
C GLU A 114 2.04 -7.70 -1.47
N TYR A 115 3.14 -7.29 -2.11
CA TYR A 115 3.20 -7.20 -3.58
C TYR A 115 2.85 -8.53 -4.27
N ARG A 116 3.39 -9.65 -3.78
CA ARG A 116 3.12 -10.99 -4.37
C ARG A 116 1.70 -11.47 -4.13
N ASN A 117 1.10 -11.09 -3.00
CA ASN A 117 -0.29 -11.41 -2.72
C ASN A 117 -1.22 -10.58 -3.61
N LEU A 118 -0.96 -9.28 -3.79
CA LEU A 118 -1.68 -8.42 -4.74
C LEU A 118 -1.58 -8.98 -6.17
N GLN A 119 -0.38 -9.38 -6.61
CA GLN A 119 -0.21 -10.01 -7.93
C GLN A 119 -1.07 -11.24 -8.12
N ARG A 120 -1.15 -12.12 -7.12
CA ARG A 120 -1.97 -13.33 -7.21
C ARG A 120 -3.47 -13.04 -7.25
N TYR A 121 -3.93 -12.07 -6.47
CA TYR A 121 -5.32 -11.64 -6.54
C TYR A 121 -5.64 -10.99 -7.89
N TYR A 122 -4.78 -10.09 -8.38
CA TYR A 122 -4.94 -9.43 -9.67
C TYR A 122 -4.89 -10.40 -10.85
N GLU A 123 -3.95 -11.37 -10.86
CA GLU A 123 -3.88 -12.43 -11.87
C GLU A 123 -5.08 -13.38 -11.84
N ALA A 124 -5.80 -13.45 -10.71
CA ALA A 124 -7.05 -14.19 -10.57
C ALA A 124 -8.28 -13.31 -10.89
N GLU A 125 -8.08 -12.12 -11.47
CA GLU A 125 -9.14 -11.17 -11.87
C GLU A 125 -10.02 -10.71 -10.70
N LEU A 126 -9.45 -10.66 -9.48
CA LEU A 126 -10.15 -10.18 -8.29
C LEU A 126 -10.00 -8.67 -8.10
N PRO A 127 -11.00 -7.98 -7.52
CA PRO A 127 -11.00 -6.54 -7.34
C PRO A 127 -9.98 -6.11 -6.28
N VAL A 128 -8.74 -5.91 -6.71
CA VAL A 128 -7.62 -5.34 -5.96
C VAL A 128 -6.90 -4.32 -6.83
N PRO A 129 -6.17 -3.35 -6.24
CA PRO A 129 -5.36 -2.43 -7.03
C PRO A 129 -4.30 -3.18 -7.85
N GLU A 130 -4.14 -2.82 -9.13
CA GLU A 130 -3.10 -3.40 -9.98
C GLU A 130 -1.70 -3.19 -9.36
N PRO A 131 -0.92 -4.25 -9.12
CA PRO A 131 0.44 -4.11 -8.59
C PRO A 131 1.44 -3.71 -9.68
N ILE A 132 2.06 -2.54 -9.53
CA ILE A 132 2.97 -1.96 -10.53
C ILE A 132 4.42 -2.38 -10.27
N ALA A 133 4.93 -2.12 -9.06
CA ALA A 133 6.32 -2.39 -8.74
C ALA A 133 6.58 -2.52 -7.23
N PHE A 134 7.68 -3.20 -6.89
CA PHE A 134 8.14 -3.33 -5.52
C PHE A 134 9.64 -3.08 -5.40
N ARG A 135 10.06 -2.32 -4.39
CA ARG A 135 11.48 -2.20 -4.00
C ARG A 135 11.64 -1.95 -2.51
N LYS A 136 12.27 -2.90 -1.82
CA LYS A 136 12.60 -2.85 -0.38
C LYS A 136 11.39 -2.55 0.52
N ASN A 137 11.16 -1.31 0.94
CA ASN A 137 10.02 -0.93 1.78
C ASN A 137 9.00 -0.07 1.03
N CYS A 138 9.06 -0.02 -0.30
CA CYS A 138 8.15 0.72 -1.14
C CYS A 138 7.40 -0.24 -2.07
N LEU A 139 6.09 -0.02 -2.19
CA LEU A 139 5.17 -0.72 -3.08
C LEU A 139 4.45 0.34 -3.93
N LEU A 140 4.46 0.16 -5.24
CA LEU A 140 3.67 0.91 -6.21
C LEU A 140 2.53 0.02 -6.70
N MET A 141 1.33 0.58 -6.70
CA MET A 141 0.11 -0.05 -7.17
C MET A 141 -0.84 1.02 -7.73
N GLU A 142 -1.86 0.59 -8.45
CA GLU A 142 -2.96 1.44 -8.90
C GLU A 142 -3.50 2.31 -7.76
N TYR A 143 -3.79 3.57 -8.09
CA TYR A 143 -4.51 4.45 -7.19
C TYR A 143 -6.01 4.27 -7.37
N VAL A 144 -6.70 3.92 -6.29
CA VAL A 144 -8.16 3.79 -6.29
C VAL A 144 -8.76 5.09 -5.76
N GLY A 145 -9.37 5.86 -6.66
CA GLY A 145 -9.89 7.19 -6.41
C GLY A 145 -9.71 8.10 -7.62
N ASP A 146 -9.88 9.39 -7.41
CA ASP A 146 -9.77 10.40 -8.46
C ASP A 146 -8.96 11.63 -7.99
N GLU A 147 -9.07 12.72 -8.74
CA GLU A 147 -8.45 14.00 -8.44
C GLU A 147 -9.00 14.70 -7.18
N ASP A 148 -10.21 14.33 -6.74
CA ASP A 148 -10.81 14.84 -5.49
C ASP A 148 -10.30 14.08 -4.26
N GLY A 149 -9.86 12.83 -4.43
CA GLY A 149 -9.14 12.08 -3.40
C GLY A 149 -9.27 10.57 -3.49
N PRO A 150 -8.83 9.84 -2.44
CA PRO A 150 -8.90 8.38 -2.43
C PRO A 150 -10.35 7.93 -2.33
N ALA A 151 -10.65 6.78 -2.93
CA ALA A 151 -11.93 6.13 -2.73
C ALA A 151 -12.22 5.95 -1.22
N PRO A 152 -13.46 6.17 -0.77
CA PRO A 152 -13.81 6.00 0.63
C PRO A 152 -13.68 4.53 1.04
N GLN A 153 -13.32 4.30 2.31
CA GLN A 153 -13.41 2.98 2.91
C GLN A 153 -14.89 2.60 3.06
N LEU A 154 -15.21 1.32 2.86
CA LEU A 154 -16.59 0.81 2.94
C LEU A 154 -17.27 1.18 4.27
N LYS A 155 -16.52 1.25 5.37
CA LYS A 155 -17.03 1.69 6.68
C LYS A 155 -17.66 3.09 6.70
N ASP A 156 -17.24 3.96 5.78
CA ASP A 156 -17.66 5.35 5.68
C ASP A 156 -18.71 5.56 4.58
N VAL A 157 -19.13 4.48 3.90
CA VAL A 157 -20.13 4.50 2.82
C VAL A 157 -21.48 4.04 3.35
N VAL A 158 -22.53 4.76 2.97
CA VAL A 158 -23.91 4.36 3.24
C VAL A 158 -24.47 3.73 1.97
N LEU A 159 -24.70 2.41 2.02
CA LEU A 159 -25.33 1.66 0.93
C LEU A 159 -26.85 1.61 1.14
N GLU A 160 -27.63 2.04 0.15
CA GLU A 160 -29.09 1.93 0.19
C GLU A 160 -29.56 0.48 0.06
N ASP A 161 -28.90 -0.29 -0.83
CA ASP A 161 -29.03 -1.75 -0.94
C ASP A 161 -27.63 -2.39 -0.91
N PRO A 162 -27.24 -3.06 0.18
CA PRO A 162 -25.91 -3.64 0.32
C PRO A 162 -25.80 -5.04 -0.31
N THR A 163 -26.85 -5.58 -0.93
CA THR A 163 -26.90 -6.98 -1.37
C THR A 163 -25.81 -7.32 -2.37
N ASP A 164 -25.69 -6.53 -3.44
CA ASP A 164 -24.70 -6.78 -4.50
C ASP A 164 -23.26 -6.66 -3.96
N THR A 165 -22.96 -5.60 -3.20
CA THR A 165 -21.65 -5.42 -2.56
C THR A 165 -21.33 -6.55 -1.59
N TYR A 166 -22.31 -7.05 -0.84
CA TYR A 166 -22.13 -8.21 0.02
C TYR A 166 -21.75 -9.46 -0.78
N ASP A 167 -22.48 -9.74 -1.87
CA ASP A 167 -22.24 -10.90 -2.73
C ASP A 167 -20.86 -10.82 -3.42
N GLU A 168 -20.41 -9.63 -3.81
CA GLU A 168 -19.08 -9.39 -4.38
C GLU A 168 -17.97 -9.62 -3.34
N VAL A 169 -18.13 -9.14 -2.10
CA VAL A 169 -17.17 -9.39 -1.02
C VAL A 169 -17.12 -10.89 -0.67
N ILE A 170 -18.25 -11.59 -0.68
CA ILE A 170 -18.28 -13.05 -0.47
C ILE A 170 -17.59 -13.77 -1.63
N SER A 171 -17.83 -13.35 -2.87
CA SER A 171 -17.17 -13.89 -4.06
C SER A 171 -15.66 -13.72 -3.97
N PHE A 172 -15.19 -12.54 -3.58
CA PHE A 172 -13.76 -12.29 -3.34
C PHE A 172 -13.14 -13.31 -2.37
N ILE A 173 -13.81 -13.63 -1.27
CA ILE A 173 -13.31 -14.62 -0.29
C ILE A 173 -13.23 -16.02 -0.91
N ILE A 174 -14.28 -16.43 -1.62
CA ILE A 174 -14.40 -17.77 -2.20
C ILE A 174 -13.37 -17.96 -3.31
N ASP A 175 -13.29 -17.01 -4.23
CA ASP A 175 -12.45 -17.07 -5.42
C ASP A 175 -10.99 -16.74 -5.06
N GLY A 176 -10.77 -15.88 -4.07
CA GLY A 176 -9.46 -15.70 -3.44
C GLY A 176 -8.88 -17.02 -2.91
N PHE A 177 -9.72 -17.85 -2.28
CA PHE A 177 -9.29 -19.17 -1.81
C PHE A 177 -9.10 -20.18 -2.95
N LYS A 178 -10.01 -20.21 -3.93
CA LYS A 178 -10.01 -21.21 -5.00
C LYS A 178 -8.96 -20.93 -6.07
N ASP A 179 -8.89 -19.70 -6.54
CA ASP A 179 -8.16 -19.31 -7.75
C ASP A 179 -6.86 -18.60 -7.41
N ALA A 180 -6.88 -17.66 -6.46
CA ALA A 180 -5.66 -17.03 -5.98
C ALA A 180 -4.90 -17.89 -4.96
N HIS A 181 -5.52 -18.94 -4.38
CA HIS A 181 -5.01 -19.77 -3.28
C HIS A 181 -4.50 -18.96 -2.07
N LEU A 182 -5.26 -17.94 -1.67
CA LEU A 182 -4.98 -17.02 -0.57
C LEU A 182 -6.22 -16.85 0.31
N VAL A 183 -6.02 -16.46 1.56
CA VAL A 183 -7.11 -16.07 2.47
C VAL A 183 -6.73 -14.75 3.11
N HIS A 184 -7.51 -13.71 2.91
CA HIS A 184 -7.23 -12.40 3.51
C HIS A 184 -7.40 -12.43 5.04
N GLY A 185 -6.30 -12.46 5.78
CA GLY A 185 -6.29 -12.68 7.23
C GLY A 185 -6.86 -11.55 8.11
N ASP A 186 -7.19 -10.40 7.52
CA ASP A 186 -7.73 -9.21 8.22
C ASP A 186 -8.82 -8.50 7.40
N LEU A 187 -9.65 -9.24 6.65
CA LEU A 187 -10.69 -8.63 5.81
C LEU A 187 -11.79 -8.00 6.69
N SER A 188 -12.06 -6.73 6.47
CA SER A 188 -13.10 -5.94 7.15
C SER A 188 -13.46 -4.71 6.32
N GLU A 189 -14.50 -3.98 6.72
CA GLU A 189 -14.93 -2.72 6.11
C GLU A 189 -13.86 -1.60 6.13
N TYR A 190 -12.78 -1.78 6.89
CA TYR A 190 -11.62 -0.89 6.93
C TYR A 190 -10.61 -1.18 5.80
N ASN A 191 -10.61 -2.41 5.27
CA ASN A 191 -9.66 -2.85 4.23
C ASN A 191 -10.35 -3.07 2.88
N ILE A 192 -11.51 -2.46 2.69
CA ILE A 192 -12.28 -2.45 1.45
C ILE A 192 -12.50 -0.98 1.11
N LEU A 193 -12.08 -0.57 -0.08
CA LEU A 193 -12.46 0.71 -0.69
C LEU A 193 -13.74 0.49 -1.49
N TYR A 194 -14.56 1.52 -1.63
CA TYR A 194 -15.75 1.46 -2.47
C TYR A 194 -15.62 2.52 -3.55
N TRP A 195 -15.55 2.07 -4.80
CA TRP A 195 -15.26 2.94 -5.95
C TRP A 195 -16.12 2.52 -7.14
N ASP A 196 -16.76 3.49 -7.80
CA ASP A 196 -17.62 3.26 -8.97
C ASP A 196 -18.68 2.16 -8.80
N GLY A 197 -19.16 1.95 -7.58
CA GLY A 197 -20.17 0.94 -7.25
C GLY A 197 -19.60 -0.42 -6.81
N GLU A 198 -18.28 -0.59 -6.85
CA GLU A 198 -17.61 -1.88 -6.61
C GLU A 198 -16.72 -1.84 -5.33
N PRO A 199 -16.68 -2.93 -4.54
CA PRO A 199 -15.76 -3.09 -3.42
C PRO A 199 -14.39 -3.58 -3.91
N ILE A 200 -13.36 -2.79 -3.62
CA ILE A 200 -11.97 -3.09 -3.97
C ILE A 200 -11.18 -3.40 -2.70
N VAL A 201 -10.60 -4.60 -2.61
CA VAL A 201 -9.87 -5.07 -1.43
C VAL A 201 -8.44 -4.55 -1.45
N ILE A 202 -8.00 -3.99 -0.31
CA ILE A 202 -6.65 -3.47 -0.11
C ILE A 202 -5.96 -4.17 1.07
N ASP A 203 -4.69 -3.84 1.32
CA ASP A 203 -3.88 -4.35 2.44
C ASP A 203 -3.68 -5.88 2.48
N CYS A 204 -3.43 -6.47 1.31
CA CYS A 204 -3.26 -7.92 1.13
C CYS A 204 -1.98 -8.52 1.77
N GLY A 205 -1.23 -7.76 2.57
CA GLY A 205 -0.02 -8.24 3.27
C GLY A 205 -0.32 -9.30 4.33
N GLN A 206 -1.56 -9.34 4.82
CA GLN A 206 -2.03 -10.33 5.81
C GLN A 206 -2.58 -11.62 5.20
N ALA A 207 -2.60 -11.74 3.87
CA ALA A 207 -3.04 -12.94 3.17
C ALA A 207 -1.98 -14.05 3.07
#